data_AF-A0A9N9K616-F1
#
_entry.id   AF-A0A9N9K616-F1
#
_cell.length_a   1.000
_cell.length_b   1.000
_cell.length_c   1.000
_cell.angle_alpha   90.00
_cell.angle_beta   90.00
_cell.angle_gamma   90.00
#
_symmetry.space_group_name_H-M   'P 1'
#
loop_
_entity.id
_entity.type
_entity.pdbx_description
1 polymer ?
#
loop_
_entity_poly.entity_id
_entity_poly.type
_entity_poly.pdbx_seq_one_letter_code
_entity_poly.pdbx_strand_id
1 'polypeptide(L)'
;IKVFFDIRIPNNENTKLFESKVKNILIKGKDDEGETVDMTKLRIEYVKAFPIRGYHPEKLTYLRIVTNTKKQRSIALNIILKHNSEIGGTHKLETASDDMRAYYQKVAREYRIPLSRWDYKYNSNGMPYSARSPLCEHAFYVSINNYCSMENPSILYK
;
A
#
# COMPACT_ATOMS: atom_id res chain seq x y z
N ILE A 1 -3.29 6.04 -6.98
CA ILE A 1 -3.28 4.98 -5.95
C ILE A 1 -1.90 4.98 -5.30
N LYS A 2 -1.82 5.23 -3.98
CA LYS A 2 -0.52 5.27 -3.27
C LYS A 2 0.00 3.85 -3.05
N VAL A 3 1.31 3.63 -3.23
CA VAL A 3 1.97 2.34 -2.95
C VAL A 3 2.57 2.36 -1.56
N PHE A 4 2.13 1.46 -0.68
CA PHE A 4 2.56 1.48 0.71
C PHE A 4 2.49 0.12 1.42
N PHE A 5 3.14 0.05 2.57
CA PHE A 5 2.93 -0.96 3.61
C PHE A 5 3.05 -0.30 4.98
N ASP A 6 2.52 -0.94 6.00
CA ASP A 6 2.41 -0.36 7.33
C ASP A 6 3.24 -1.19 8.32
N ILE A 7 3.87 -0.54 9.29
CA ILE A 7 4.62 -1.17 10.38
C ILE A 7 3.99 -0.70 11.70
N ARG A 8 3.59 -1.64 12.56
CA ARG A 8 2.99 -1.30 13.85
C ARG A 8 4.05 -0.63 14.75
N ILE A 9 3.66 0.46 15.39
CA ILE A 9 4.47 1.09 16.43
C ILE A 9 4.16 0.39 17.77
N PRO A 10 5.17 -0.12 18.50
CA PRO A 10 4.94 -0.69 19.83
C PRO A 10 4.35 0.34 20.80
N ASN A 11 3.43 -0.09 21.66
CA ASN A 11 2.67 0.81 22.54
C ASN A 11 3.56 1.61 23.51
N ASN A 12 4.74 1.10 23.85
CA ASN A 12 5.70 1.68 24.79
C ASN A 12 6.84 2.45 24.11
N GLU A 13 6.86 2.55 22.78
CA GLU A 13 7.97 3.17 22.05
C GLU A 13 7.60 4.58 21.58
N ASN A 14 8.56 5.51 21.68
CA ASN A 14 8.37 6.88 21.18
C ASN A 14 8.28 6.85 19.64
N THR A 15 7.25 7.49 19.08
CA THR A 15 6.97 7.46 17.64
C THR A 15 8.13 7.99 16.79
N LYS A 16 8.79 9.07 17.21
CA LYS A 16 9.93 9.66 16.48
C LYS A 16 11.17 8.77 16.53
N LEU A 17 11.40 8.14 17.68
CA LEU A 17 12.51 7.20 17.85
C LEU A 17 12.31 5.97 16.97
N PHE A 18 11.09 5.42 16.97
CA PHE A 18 10.71 4.30 16.13
C PHE A 18 10.83 4.63 14.63
N GLU A 19 10.36 5.81 14.21
CA GLU A 19 10.53 6.28 12.84
C GLU A 19 12.01 6.36 12.44
N SER A 20 12.85 6.90 13.32
CA SER A 20 14.29 7.02 13.08
C SER A 20 14.96 5.64 12.98
N LYS A 21 14.54 4.68 13.82
CA LYS A 21 14.97 3.28 13.75
C LYS A 21 14.61 2.65 12.41
N VAL A 22 13.35 2.77 11.98
CA VAL A 22 12.89 2.24 10.68
C VAL A 22 13.65 2.89 9.52
N LYS A 23 13.84 4.22 9.53
CA LYS A 23 14.63 4.93 8.52
C LYS A 23 16.07 4.42 8.46
N ASN A 24 16.72 4.22 9.60
CA ASN A 24 18.09 3.71 9.66
C ASN A 24 18.21 2.31 9.07
N ILE A 25 17.22 1.44 9.30
CA ILE A 25 17.17 0.10 8.71
C ILE A 25 17.04 0.21 7.18
N LEU A 26 16.15 1.06 6.68
CA LEU A 26 15.93 1.25 5.25
C LEU A 26 17.14 1.89 4.53
N ILE A 27 17.86 2.80 5.18
CA ILE A 27 19.07 3.45 4.63
C ILE A 27 20.23 2.45 4.50
N LYS A 28 20.42 1.60 5.50
CA LYS A 28 21.54 0.65 5.55
C LYS A 28 21.25 -0.66 4.83
N GLY A 29 19.98 -1.03 4.74
CA GLY A 29 19.54 -2.29 4.19
C GLY A 29 19.66 -2.37 2.68
N LYS A 30 19.79 -3.60 2.21
CA LYS A 30 19.67 -3.99 0.80
C LYS A 30 18.76 -5.20 0.71
N ASP A 31 18.01 -5.30 -0.37
CA ASP A 31 17.27 -6.53 -0.65
C ASP A 31 18.21 -7.66 -1.08
N ASP A 32 17.64 -8.81 -1.47
CA ASP A 32 18.40 -9.99 -1.85
C ASP A 32 19.18 -9.80 -3.16
N GLU A 33 18.79 -8.83 -3.99
CA GLU A 33 19.43 -8.46 -5.25
C GLU A 33 20.49 -7.35 -5.05
N GLY A 34 20.64 -6.85 -3.81
CA GLY A 34 21.56 -5.78 -3.48
C GLY A 34 21.03 -4.37 -3.77
N GLU A 35 19.75 -4.24 -4.11
CA GLU A 35 19.09 -2.96 -4.37
C GLU A 35 18.75 -2.22 -3.07
N THR A 36 18.78 -0.89 -3.15
CA THR A 36 18.44 0.00 -2.04
C THR A 36 17.14 0.75 -2.32
N VAL A 37 16.54 1.25 -1.24
CA VAL A 37 15.36 2.11 -1.34
C VAL A 37 15.77 3.53 -1.68
N ASP A 38 15.06 4.16 -2.61
CA ASP A 38 15.20 5.58 -2.90
C ASP A 38 14.58 6.41 -1.78
N MET A 39 15.42 6.75 -0.80
CA MET A 39 15.03 7.52 0.39
C MET A 39 14.53 8.94 0.06
N THR A 40 14.88 9.50 -1.10
CA THR A 40 14.44 10.86 -1.50
C THR A 40 12.97 10.89 -1.89
N LYS A 41 12.45 9.76 -2.37
CA LYS A 41 11.07 9.60 -2.83
C LYS A 41 10.18 8.89 -1.82
N LEU A 42 10.79 8.27 -0.80
CA LEU A 42 10.08 7.60 0.28
C LEU A 42 9.41 8.64 1.19
N ARG A 43 8.14 8.38 1.53
CA ARG A 43 7.40 9.19 2.50
C ARG A 43 6.97 8.32 3.66
N ILE A 44 6.91 8.92 4.84
CA ILE A 44 6.42 8.28 6.05
C ILE A 44 5.17 9.03 6.51
N GLU A 45 4.11 8.27 6.75
CA GLU A 45 2.82 8.77 7.25
C GLU A 45 2.47 8.02 8.55
N TYR A 46 1.74 8.65 9.46
CA TYR A 46 1.21 8.00 10.66
C TYR A 46 -0.27 7.69 10.46
N VAL A 47 -0.66 6.44 10.73
CA VAL A 47 -2.05 5.98 10.53
C VAL A 47 -2.53 5.22 11.76
N LYS A 48 -3.81 5.39 12.11
CA LYS A 48 -4.47 4.59 13.15
C LYS A 48 -5.42 3.57 12.51
N ALA A 49 -5.22 2.29 12.80
CA ALA A 49 -6.02 1.20 12.24
C ALA A 49 -6.23 0.08 13.27
N PHE A 50 -7.24 -0.76 13.05
CA PHE A 50 -7.41 -1.97 13.84
C PHE A 50 -6.44 -3.05 13.33
N PRO A 51 -5.66 -3.70 14.22
CA PRO A 51 -4.83 -4.83 13.84
C PRO A 51 -5.70 -6.00 13.37
N ILE A 52 -5.16 -6.78 12.43
CA ILE A 52 -5.82 -8.00 11.95
C ILE A 52 -5.68 -9.13 13.00
N ARG A 53 -4.56 -9.12 13.75
CA ARG A 53 -4.25 -10.16 14.75
C ARG A 53 -4.59 -9.66 16.15
N GLY A 54 -5.27 -10.53 16.90
CA GLY A 54 -5.70 -10.23 18.27
C GLY A 54 -6.94 -9.35 18.32
N TYR A 55 -7.61 -9.37 19.48
CA TYR A 55 -8.71 -8.46 19.75
C TYR A 55 -8.16 -7.19 20.38
N HIS A 56 -8.44 -6.05 19.75
CA HIS A 56 -8.04 -4.73 20.23
C HIS A 56 -9.26 -3.81 20.21
N PRO A 57 -9.71 -3.29 21.37
CA PRO A 57 -10.86 -2.40 21.45
C PRO A 57 -10.59 -1.04 20.80
N GLU A 58 -9.32 -0.66 20.68
CA GLU A 58 -8.88 0.61 20.13
C GLU A 58 -8.00 0.43 18.89
N LYS A 59 -7.98 1.47 18.05
CA LYS A 59 -7.07 1.52 16.90
C LYS A 59 -5.64 1.72 17.38
N LEU A 60 -4.74 0.91 16.84
CA LEU A 60 -3.31 1.03 17.08
C LEU A 60 -2.66 1.97 16.07
N THR A 61 -1.49 2.50 16.44
CA THR A 61 -0.73 3.41 15.58
C THR A 61 0.26 2.62 14.72
N TYR A 62 0.30 2.98 13.44
CA TYR A 62 1.17 2.39 12.43
C TYR A 62 1.99 3.48 11.76
N LEU A 63 3.21 3.12 11.40
CA LEU A 63 4.09 3.85 10.52
C LEU A 63 3.85 3.34 9.09
N ARG A 64 3.23 4.17 8.25
CA ARG A 64 2.95 3.88 6.84
C ARG A 64 4.13 4.31 5.99
N ILE A 65 4.79 3.35 5.36
CA ILE A 65 5.88 3.57 4.42
C ILE A 65 5.30 3.66 3.01
N VAL A 66 5.32 4.87 2.44
CA VAL A 66 4.80 5.16 1.10
C VAL A 66 5.95 5.28 0.11
N THR A 67 5.84 4.57 -1.00
CA THR A 67 6.79 4.59 -2.10
C THR A 67 6.10 4.99 -3.41
N ASN A 68 6.90 5.38 -4.40
CA ASN A 68 6.37 5.77 -5.71
C ASN A 68 6.08 4.56 -6.62
N THR A 69 6.76 3.42 -6.41
CA THR A 69 6.63 2.25 -7.29
C THR A 69 6.52 0.95 -6.48
N LYS A 70 5.91 -0.06 -7.10
CA LYS A 70 5.80 -1.40 -6.50
C LYS A 70 7.15 -2.05 -6.27
N LYS A 71 8.10 -1.85 -7.17
CA LYS A 71 9.48 -2.33 -7.02
C LYS A 71 10.09 -1.75 -5.74
N GLN A 72 10.03 -0.43 -5.58
CA GLN A 72 10.54 0.24 -4.38
C GLN A 72 9.83 -0.19 -3.10
N ARG A 73 8.51 -0.45 -3.14
CA ARG A 73 7.79 -1.07 -2.01
C ARG A 73 8.34 -2.46 -1.70
N SER A 74 8.57 -3.29 -2.72
CA SER A 74 9.06 -4.66 -2.56
C SER A 74 10.45 -4.68 -1.93
N ILE A 75 11.36 -3.83 -2.42
CA ILE A 75 12.71 -3.66 -1.87
C ILE A 75 12.63 -3.24 -0.39
N ALA A 76 11.85 -2.19 -0.09
CA ALA A 76 11.69 -1.69 1.27
C ALA A 76 11.12 -2.74 2.23
N LEU A 77 10.09 -3.48 1.80
CA LEU A 77 9.50 -4.55 2.59
C LEU A 77 10.51 -5.70 2.81
N ASN A 78 11.26 -6.10 1.77
CA ASN A 78 12.25 -7.16 1.88
C ASN A 78 13.35 -6.80 2.90
N ILE A 79 13.86 -5.56 2.84
CA ILE A 79 14.84 -5.05 3.83
C ILE A 79 14.32 -5.19 5.27
N ILE A 80 13.05 -4.85 5.53
CA ILE A 80 12.44 -4.99 6.85
C ILE A 80 12.31 -6.46 7.26
N LEU A 81 11.87 -7.33 6.35
CA LEU A 81 11.73 -8.77 6.61
C LEU A 81 13.07 -9.46 6.86
N LYS A 82 14.11 -9.07 6.12
CA LYS A 82 15.48 -9.56 6.31
C LYS A 82 16.03 -9.13 7.67
N HIS A 83 15.87 -7.85 8.02
CA HIS A 83 16.22 -7.34 9.34
C HIS A 83 15.52 -8.12 10.47
N ASN A 84 14.22 -8.43 10.31
CA ASN A 84 13.48 -9.25 11.26
C ASN A 84 14.01 -10.69 11.38
N SER A 85 14.53 -11.25 10.29
CA SER A 85 15.10 -12.60 10.29
C SER A 85 16.44 -12.65 11.03
N GLU A 86 17.24 -11.57 10.95
CA GLU A 86 18.56 -11.48 11.59
C GLU A 86 18.49 -11.24 13.11
N ILE A 87 17.53 -10.45 13.59
CA ILE A 87 17.52 -10.01 15.00
C ILE A 87 16.87 -10.99 15.97
N GLY A 88 15.96 -11.87 15.51
CA GLY A 88 15.28 -12.85 16.36
C GLY A 88 14.45 -12.25 17.53
N GLY A 89 13.53 -13.03 18.09
CA GLY A 89 12.84 -12.67 19.35
C GLY A 89 11.89 -11.47 19.31
N THR A 90 11.83 -10.74 20.43
CA THR A 90 10.86 -9.67 20.77
C THR A 90 11.07 -8.33 20.05
N HIS A 91 12.18 -8.16 19.33
CA HIS A 91 12.53 -6.90 18.67
C HIS A 91 12.08 -6.82 17.20
N LYS A 92 11.35 -7.84 16.72
CA LYS A 92 10.82 -7.89 15.36
C LYS A 92 9.81 -6.78 15.12
N LEU A 93 9.95 -6.12 13.99
CA LEU A 93 9.00 -5.13 13.50
C LEU A 93 7.77 -5.86 12.96
N GLU A 94 6.58 -5.55 13.49
CA GLU A 94 5.33 -6.14 13.03
C GLU A 94 4.80 -5.37 11.81
N THR A 95 4.91 -5.97 10.64
CA THR A 95 4.38 -5.44 9.37
C THR A 95 2.90 -5.80 9.19
N ALA A 96 2.11 -4.82 8.76
CA ALA A 96 0.73 -5.01 8.37
C ALA A 96 0.65 -5.13 6.82
N SER A 97 0.46 -6.38 6.37
CA SER A 97 0.45 -6.87 4.98
C SER A 97 1.86 -7.04 4.36
N ASP A 98 2.31 -8.30 4.40
CA ASP A 98 3.59 -8.80 3.85
C ASP A 98 3.46 -9.22 2.39
N ASP A 99 2.42 -8.73 1.70
CA ASP A 99 2.11 -9.16 0.34
C ASP A 99 3.18 -8.63 -0.63
N MET A 100 4.19 -9.46 -0.93
CA MET A 100 5.22 -9.10 -1.89
C MET A 100 4.68 -9.08 -3.33
N ARG A 101 3.85 -10.07 -3.69
CA ARG A 101 3.39 -10.29 -5.08
C ARG A 101 1.97 -9.81 -5.35
N ALA A 102 1.10 -9.77 -4.33
CA ALA A 102 -0.33 -9.51 -4.49
C ALA A 102 -0.75 -8.05 -4.24
N TYR A 103 0.11 -7.08 -4.55
CA TYR A 103 -0.16 -5.66 -4.22
C TYR A 103 -1.48 -5.12 -4.80
N TYR A 104 -1.92 -5.60 -5.97
CA TYR A 104 -3.21 -5.19 -6.54
C TYR A 104 -4.41 -5.61 -5.67
N GLN A 105 -4.32 -6.73 -4.94
CA GLN A 105 -5.37 -7.14 -4.02
C GLN A 105 -5.45 -6.20 -2.81
N LYS A 106 -4.29 -5.75 -2.29
CA LYS A 106 -4.23 -4.70 -1.26
C LYS A 106 -4.89 -3.42 -1.74
N VAL A 107 -4.57 -2.98 -2.95
CA VAL A 107 -5.20 -1.80 -3.57
C VAL A 107 -6.71 -1.97 -3.66
N ALA A 108 -7.17 -3.09 -4.19
CA ALA A 108 -8.60 -3.33 -4.34
C ALA A 108 -9.34 -3.26 -2.99
N ARG A 109 -8.76 -3.84 -1.93
CA ARG A 109 -9.33 -3.78 -0.58
C ARG A 109 -9.34 -2.37 0.01
N GLU A 110 -8.21 -1.65 -0.05
CA GLU A 110 -8.09 -0.30 0.53
C GLU A 110 -9.05 0.69 -0.14
N TYR A 111 -9.20 0.59 -1.46
CA TYR A 111 -10.04 1.48 -2.26
C TYR A 111 -11.44 0.92 -2.52
N ARG A 112 -11.80 -0.21 -1.90
CA ARG A 112 -13.11 -0.89 -2.04
C ARG A 112 -13.49 -1.14 -3.51
N ILE A 113 -12.50 -1.46 -4.33
CA ILE A 113 -12.69 -1.82 -5.73
C ILE A 113 -13.12 -3.28 -5.77
N PRO A 114 -14.35 -3.62 -6.21
CA PRO A 114 -14.72 -5.00 -6.44
C PRO A 114 -13.86 -5.60 -7.56
N LEU A 115 -13.31 -6.79 -7.32
CA LEU A 115 -12.49 -7.48 -8.33
C LEU A 115 -13.31 -8.09 -9.47
N SER A 116 -14.63 -8.22 -9.29
CA SER A 116 -15.52 -8.90 -10.24
C SER A 116 -16.95 -8.37 -10.17
N ARG A 117 -17.17 -7.08 -10.49
CA ARG A 117 -18.50 -6.48 -10.60
C ARG A 117 -18.60 -5.57 -11.83
N TRP A 118 -19.83 -5.21 -12.17
CA TRP A 118 -20.11 -4.15 -13.13
C TRP A 118 -19.81 -2.81 -12.49
N ASP A 119 -19.14 -1.95 -13.25
CA ASP A 119 -18.82 -0.58 -12.84
C ASP A 119 -19.19 0.36 -13.98
N TYR A 120 -19.50 1.61 -13.65
CA TYR A 120 -19.75 2.64 -14.64
C TYR A 120 -18.77 3.79 -14.49
N LYS A 121 -18.43 4.38 -15.62
CA LYS A 121 -17.54 5.53 -15.70
C LYS A 121 -18.38 6.78 -15.50
N TYR A 122 -18.13 7.55 -14.45
CA TYR A 122 -18.74 8.88 -14.34
C TYR A 122 -18.18 9.76 -15.48
N ASN A 123 -19.09 10.28 -16.30
CA ASN A 123 -18.75 11.04 -17.50
C ASN A 123 -18.37 12.48 -17.11
N SER A 124 -17.19 12.66 -16.49
CA SER A 124 -16.59 13.99 -16.40
C SER A 124 -15.93 14.28 -17.75
N ASN A 125 -16.46 15.24 -18.50
CA ASN A 125 -15.82 15.80 -19.70
C ASN A 125 -14.31 15.98 -19.44
N GLY A 126 -13.46 15.28 -20.19
CA GLY A 126 -11.99 15.42 -20.10
C GLY A 126 -11.19 14.21 -19.57
N MET A 127 -11.78 13.02 -19.46
CA MET A 127 -10.98 11.81 -19.17
C MET A 127 -10.03 11.48 -20.33
N PRO A 128 -8.72 11.31 -20.11
CA PRO A 128 -7.78 10.95 -21.17
C PRO A 128 -8.09 9.53 -21.68
N TYR A 129 -8.65 9.47 -22.89
CA TYR A 129 -8.81 8.26 -23.67
C TYR A 129 -7.46 7.82 -24.19
N SER A 130 -7.05 6.58 -23.89
CA SER A 130 -5.86 5.98 -24.48
C SER A 130 -6.30 5.18 -25.69
N ALA A 131 -6.20 5.77 -26.86
CA ALA A 131 -6.65 5.16 -28.12
C ALA A 131 -5.81 3.94 -28.56
N ARG A 132 -4.73 3.61 -27.84
CA ARG A 132 -3.77 2.57 -28.27
C ARG A 132 -3.25 1.80 -27.07
N SER A 133 -4.00 0.79 -26.64
CA SER A 133 -3.46 -0.32 -25.87
C SER A 133 -3.22 -1.50 -26.82
N PRO A 134 -2.04 -2.15 -26.79
CA PRO A 134 -1.83 -3.37 -27.59
C PRO A 134 -2.64 -4.57 -27.06
N LEU A 135 -3.27 -4.44 -25.89
CA LEU A 135 -3.97 -5.53 -25.20
C LEU A 135 -5.49 -5.43 -25.31
N CYS A 136 -6.05 -4.28 -25.72
CA CYS A 136 -7.49 -4.08 -25.78
C CYS A 136 -7.86 -2.91 -26.72
N GLU A 137 -9.04 -3.00 -27.33
CA GLU A 137 -9.58 -1.99 -28.26
C GLU A 137 -9.79 -0.62 -27.60
N HIS A 138 -10.17 -0.62 -26.32
CA HIS A 138 -10.40 0.59 -25.54
C HIS A 138 -9.61 0.56 -24.24
N ALA A 139 -8.87 1.64 -23.96
CA ALA A 139 -8.17 1.83 -22.70
C ALA A 139 -8.46 3.22 -22.11
N PHE A 140 -8.74 3.26 -20.81
CA PHE A 140 -9.09 4.47 -20.09
C PHE A 140 -8.21 4.63 -18.86
N TYR A 141 -7.74 5.85 -18.62
CA TYR A 141 -7.10 6.20 -17.35
C TYR A 141 -8.12 6.93 -16.48
N VAL A 142 -8.51 6.28 -15.39
CA VAL A 142 -9.53 6.79 -14.47
C VAL A 142 -8.88 7.00 -13.09
N SER A 143 -9.02 8.21 -12.54
CA SER A 143 -8.66 8.47 -11.15
C SER A 143 -9.55 7.63 -10.24
N ILE A 144 -8.99 7.07 -9.16
CA ILE A 144 -9.77 6.27 -8.20
C ILE A 144 -10.93 7.05 -7.58
N ASN A 145 -10.81 8.38 -7.46
CA ASN A 145 -11.88 9.23 -6.94
C ASN A 145 -13.08 9.33 -7.89
N ASN A 146 -12.89 8.98 -9.17
CA ASN A 146 -13.92 9.02 -10.21
C ASN A 146 -14.44 7.60 -10.53
N TYR A 147 -14.00 6.59 -9.79
CA TYR A 147 -14.44 5.22 -9.94
C TYR A 147 -15.67 4.98 -9.03
N CYS A 148 -16.75 4.49 -9.63
CA CYS A 148 -17.99 4.16 -8.92
C CYS A 148 -18.44 2.75 -9.32
N SER A 149 -18.70 1.90 -8.32
CA SER A 149 -19.23 0.58 -8.58
C SER A 149 -20.73 0.60 -8.81
N MET A 150 -21.22 -0.20 -9.77
CA MET A 150 -22.66 -0.36 -9.98
C MET A 150 -23.22 -1.28 -8.91
N GLU A 151 -23.94 -0.71 -7.95
CA GLU A 151 -24.71 -1.53 -7.00
C GLU A 151 -26.04 -2.00 -7.61
N ASN A 152 -26.63 -1.23 -8.53
CA ASN A 152 -27.87 -1.60 -9.21
C ASN A 152 -27.88 -1.11 -10.69
N PRO A 153 -27.87 -2.02 -11.68
CA PRO A 153 -27.86 -1.65 -13.10
C PRO A 153 -29.15 -0.97 -13.61
N SER A 154 -30.25 -1.02 -12.85
CA SER A 154 -31.53 -0.38 -13.23
C SER A 154 -31.44 1.14 -13.35
N ILE A 155 -30.38 1.77 -12.84
CA ILE A 155 -30.16 3.22 -12.88
C ILE A 155 -29.83 3.71 -14.31
N LEU A 156 -29.37 2.82 -15.20
CA LEU A 156 -29.04 3.15 -16.60
C LEU A 156 -30.26 3.23 -17.54
N TYR A 157 -31.44 2.81 -17.07
CA TYR A 157 -32.67 2.74 -17.88
C TYR A 157 -33.72 3.78 -17.46
N LYS A 158 -33.29 4.89 -16.85
CA LYS A 158 -34.16 6.05 -16.55
C LYS A 158 -34.05 7.13 -17.61
#